data_AF-A0A971P3P0-F1
#
_entry.id   AF-A0A971P3P0-F1
#
_cell.length_a   1.000
_cell.length_b   1.000
_cell.length_c   1.000
_cell.angle_alpha   90.00
_cell.angle_beta   90.00
_cell.angle_gamma   90.00
#
_symmetry.space_group_name_H-M   'P 1'
#
loop_
_entity.id
_entity.type
_entity.pdbx_description
1 polymer ?
#
loop_
_entity_poly.entity_id
_entity_poly.type
_entity_poly.pdbx_seq_one_letter_code
_entity_poly.pdbx_strand_id
1 'polypeptide(L)' 'MAELKIWLAEQIEQKKVEPNSGLGGEAIGYMLRHWEELTLFLRQPGAPLDNNICERALKKAILHRKNAYF' A
#
# COMPACT_ATOMS: atom_id res chain seq x y z
N MET A 1 -15.58 -0.69 2.00
CA MET A 1 -14.44 -0.62 1.05
C MET A 1 -14.86 -0.28 -0.38
N ALA A 2 -16.05 -0.67 -0.86
CA ALA A 2 -16.50 -0.28 -2.21
C ALA A 2 -16.54 1.24 -2.41
N GLU A 3 -17.09 1.99 -1.45
CA GLU A 3 -17.13 3.47 -1.49
C GLU A 3 -15.74 4.10 -1.60
N LEU A 4 -14.75 3.57 -0.88
CA LEU A 4 -13.37 4.03 -0.97
C LEU A 4 -12.79 3.80 -2.38
N LYS A 5 -13.07 2.64 -3.00
CA LYS A 5 -12.60 2.34 -4.36
C LYS A 5 -13.13 3.35 -5.37
N ILE A 6 -14.42 3.66 -5.26
CA ILE A 6 -15.10 4.65 -6.12
C ILE A 6 -14.45 6.02 -5.90
N TRP A 7 -14.33 6.45 -4.65
CA TRP A 7 -13.74 7.75 -4.31
C TRP A 7 -12.32 7.90 -4.87
N LEU A 8 -11.48 6.85 -4.75
CA LEU A 8 -10.11 6.82 -5.29
C LEU A 8 -10.09 6.92 -6.82
N ALA A 9 -11.01 6.23 -7.52
CA ALA A 9 -11.11 6.30 -8.97
C ALA A 9 -11.54 7.70 -9.45
N GLU A 10 -12.53 8.30 -8.78
CA GLU A 10 -13.00 9.65 -9.07
C GLU A 10 -11.91 10.71 -8.90
N GLN A 11 -10.98 10.53 -7.96
CA GLN A 11 -9.86 11.44 -7.75
C GLN A 11 -9.01 11.60 -9.02
N ILE A 12 -8.80 10.51 -9.75
CA ILE A 12 -8.00 10.49 -10.98
C ILE A 12 -8.85 10.89 -12.18
N GLU A 13 -10.04 10.31 -12.33
CA GLU A 13 -10.93 10.54 -13.48
C GLU A 13 -11.38 12.00 -13.58
N GLN A 14 -11.73 12.61 -12.45
CA GLN A 14 -12.14 14.01 -12.38
C GLN A 14 -10.94 14.97 -12.28
N LYS A 15 -9.71 14.46 -12.44
CA LYS A 15 -8.45 15.23 -12.37
C LYS A 15 -8.33 16.10 -11.10
N LYS A 16 -8.84 15.60 -9.97
CA LYS A 16 -8.76 16.29 -8.66
C LYS A 16 -7.35 16.25 -8.08
N VAL A 17 -6.56 15.26 -8.50
CA VAL A 17 -5.15 15.08 -8.15
C VAL A 17 -4.36 14.84 -9.42
N GLU A 18 -3.13 15.37 -9.43
CA GLU A 18 -2.22 15.19 -10.55
C GLU A 18 -1.76 13.71 -10.59
N PRO A 19 -1.95 13.00 -11.72
CA PRO A 19 -1.71 11.55 -11.80
C PRO A 19 -0.27 11.10 -11.54
N ASN A 20 0.73 11.97 -11.64
CA ASN A 20 2.14 11.63 -11.40
C ASN A 20 2.64 12.14 -10.04
N SER A 21 1.76 12.68 -9.21
CA SER A 21 2.09 13.18 -7.88
C SER A 21 2.19 12.03 -6.88
N GLY A 22 2.80 12.30 -5.72
CA GLY A 22 2.86 11.31 -4.64
C GLY A 22 1.46 10.84 -4.18
N LEU A 23 0.45 11.72 -4.22
CA LEU A 23 -0.92 11.31 -3.87
C LEU A 23 -1.60 10.59 -5.05
N GLY A 24 -1.56 11.14 -6.26
CA GLY A 24 -2.27 10.59 -7.42
C GLY A 24 -1.64 9.31 -7.97
N GLY A 25 -0.35 9.36 -8.29
CA GLY A 25 0.35 8.25 -8.94
C GLY A 25 0.86 7.21 -7.96
N GLU A 26 1.56 7.65 -6.92
CA GLU A 26 2.21 6.73 -5.98
C GLU A 26 1.19 6.12 -5.01
N ALA A 27 0.35 6.91 -4.34
CA ALA A 27 -0.57 6.38 -3.34
C ALA A 27 -1.87 5.83 -3.96
N ILE A 28 -2.65 6.68 -4.64
CA ILE A 28 -3.97 6.32 -5.19
C ILE A 28 -3.80 5.28 -6.30
N GLY A 29 -2.88 5.51 -7.23
CA GLY A 29 -2.57 4.59 -8.33
C GLY A 29 -2.14 3.20 -7.83
N TYR A 30 -1.28 3.14 -6.81
CA TYR A 30 -0.87 1.87 -6.20
C TYR A 30 -2.04 1.15 -5.52
N MET A 31 -2.83 1.87 -4.72
CA MET A 31 -3.99 1.30 -4.02
C MET A 31 -5.01 0.71 -5.00
N LEU A 32 -5.30 1.41 -6.11
CA LEU A 32 -6.21 0.92 -7.14
C LEU A 32 -5.66 -0.30 -7.88
N ARG A 33 -4.35 -0.32 -8.18
CA ARG A 33 -3.68 -1.43 -8.87
C ARG A 33 -3.64 -2.71 -8.04
N HIS A 34 -3.44 -2.58 -6.72
CA HIS A 34 -3.32 -3.71 -5.79
C HIS A 34 -4.57 -3.88 -4.90
N TRP A 35 -5.73 -3.43 -5.38
CA TRP A 35 -6.95 -3.39 -4.59
C TRP A 35 -7.33 -4.76 -4.01
N GLU A 36 -7.22 -5.81 -4.81
CA GLU A 36 -7.65 -7.16 -4.43
C GLU A 36 -6.80 -7.73 -3.29
N GLU A 37 -5.49 -7.52 -3.35
CA GLU A 37 -4.53 -7.96 -2.35
C GLU A 37 -4.61 -7.11 -1.08
N LEU A 38 -4.65 -5.78 -1.23
CA LEU A 38 -4.71 -4.83 -0.09
C LEU A 38 -6.05 -4.90 0.65
N THR A 39 -7.08 -5.52 0.08
CA THR A 39 -8.39 -5.75 0.73
C THR A 39 -8.67 -7.20 1.06
N LEU A 40 -7.68 -8.10 0.95
CA LEU A 40 -7.84 -9.54 1.19
C LEU A 40 -8.39 -9.87 2.58
N PHE A 41 -8.07 -9.04 3.59
CA PHE A 41 -8.58 -9.17 4.96
C PHE A 41 -10.11 -9.17 5.07
N LEU A 42 -10.83 -8.66 4.07
CA LEU A 42 -12.30 -8.72 4.01
C LEU A 42 -12.84 -10.08 3.56
N ARG A 43 -12.02 -10.92 2.93
CA ARG A 43 -12.43 -12.16 2.26
C ARG A 43 -11.78 -13.40 2.87
N GLN A 44 -10.57 -13.26 3.38
CA GLN A 44 -9.80 -14.35 3.98
C GLN A 44 -9.74 -14.16 5.50
N PRO A 45 -10.37 -15.05 6.30
CA PRO A 45 -10.24 -15.03 7.75
C PRO A 45 -8.77 -15.12 8.16
N GLY A 46 -8.38 -14.26 9.10
CA GLY A 46 -7.01 -14.22 9.64
C GLY A 46 -5.98 -13.52 8.76
N ALA A 47 -6.34 -13.01 7.58
CA ALA A 47 -5.43 -12.16 6.82
C ALA A 47 -5.18 -10.82 7.56
N PRO A 48 -3.91 -10.43 7.77
CA PRO A 48 -3.58 -9.22 8.51
C PRO A 48 -3.91 -7.97 7.68
N LEU A 49 -4.32 -6.90 8.38
CA LEU A 49 -4.61 -5.59 7.78
C LEU A 49 -3.32 -4.84 7.37
N ASP A 50 -2.20 -5.15 8.03
CA ASP A 50 -0.92 -4.48 7.88
C ASP A 50 0.21 -5.48 7.64
N ASN A 51 1.36 -4.96 7.19
CA ASN A 51 2.55 -5.75 6.89
C ASN A 51 3.56 -5.78 8.05
N ASN A 52 3.16 -5.43 9.28
CA ASN A 52 4.11 -5.21 10.39
C ASN A 52 4.94 -6.45 10.72
N ILE A 53 4.36 -7.64 10.55
CA ILE A 53 5.05 -8.92 10.82
C ILE A 53 6.26 -9.06 9.88
N CYS A 54 6.05 -8.89 8.58
CA CYS A 54 7.12 -8.99 7.59
C CYS A 54 8.13 -7.85 7.74
N GLU A 55 7.66 -6.61 7.95
CA GLU A 55 8.56 -5.48 8.18
C GLU A 55 9.45 -5.68 9.40
N ARG A 56 8.91 -6.21 10.50
CA ARG A 56 9.69 -6.53 11.71
C ARG A 56 10.75 -7.60 11.42
N ALA A 57 10.41 -8.62 10.65
CA ALA A 57 11.36 -9.66 10.24
C ALA A 57 12.50 -9.07 9.38
N LEU A 58 12.15 -8.20 8.42
CA LEU A 58 13.11 -7.56 7.52
C LEU A 58 14.00 -6.52 8.21
N LYS A 59 13.44 -5.73 9.15
CA LYS A 59 14.14 -4.65 9.85
C LYS A 59 15.42 -5.13 10.53
N LYS A 60 15.41 -6.32 11.16
CA LYS A 60 16.60 -6.88 11.83
C LYS A 60 17.74 -7.16 10.84
N ALA A 61 17.43 -7.78 9.71
CA ALA A 61 18.42 -8.07 8.67
C ALA A 61 18.97 -6.79 8.02
N ILE A 62 18.10 -5.80 7.77
CA ILE A 62 18.52 -4.49 7.23
C ILE A 62 19.44 -3.77 8.21
N LEU A 63 19.11 -3.76 9.51
CA LEU A 63 19.93 -3.13 10.54
C LEU A 63 21.31 -3.80 10.63
N HIS A 64 21.36 -5.13 10.63
CA HIS A 64 22.62 -5.86 10.63
C HIS A 64 23.50 -5.49 9.42
N ARG A 65 22.92 -5.40 8.22
CA ARG A 65 23.64 -4.97 7.01
C ARG A 65 24.15 -3.53 7.07
N LYS A 66 23.43 -2.61 7.72
CA LYS A 66 23.87 -1.22 7.88
C LYS A 66 24.99 -1.06 8.92
N ASN A 67 25.02 -1.92 9.94
CA ASN A 67 26.00 -1.86 11.03
C ASN A 67 27.21 -2.77 10.82
N ALA A 68 27.19 -3.55 9.75
CA ALA A 68 28.34 -4.25 9.22
C ALA A 68 29.35 -3.21 8.70
N TYR A 69 30.31 -2.80 9.54
CA TYR A 69 31.41 -1.88 9.19
C TYR A 69 32.49 -2.53 8.30
N PHE A 70 32.09 -3.39 7.38
CA PHE A 70 32.98 -4.09 6.45
C PHE A 70 32.62 -3.78 5.00
#